data_AF-A0A2D8B963-F1
#
_entry.id   AF-A0A2D8B963-F1
#
_cell.length_a   1.000
_cell.length_b   1.000
_cell.length_c   1.000
_cell.angle_alpha   90.00
_cell.angle_beta   90.00
_cell.angle_gamma   90.00
#
_symmetry.space_group_name_H-M   'P 1'
#
loop_
_entity.id
_entity.type
_entity.pdbx_description
1 polymer ?
#
loop_
_entity_poly.entity_id
_entity_poly.type
_entity_poly.pdbx_seq_one_letter_code
_entity_poly.pdbx_strand_id
1 'polypeptide(L)'
;MAGTNAETLYSVRTSYPDVLQIGRDCTISLPVSRSGSTVAPSAATVAVYGPSGAAVVATTSASIVDGVATFTIAAALLTGEGDATLGEGWQEVWTLTLPDGTVRTYDREAALARRPIAPALEVDDLVDQYSQITAIKGTIDLQTVIDATWGVIVRRWIKSGNLTYLVKSPYILGDCHRELALARFFRELYQLRNSDNYLQLATTHQREYERQWGEVNVTTDYDHDGRVDDTERRERPALLIQPNVMPSPVPISSSRFGLVRGGGWKW
;
A
#
# COMPACT_ATOMS: atom_id res chain seq x y z
N MET A 1 15.37 16.45 14.68
CA MET A 1 15.39 15.52 15.83
C MET A 1 14.13 15.77 16.64
N ALA A 2 13.08 14.98 16.42
CA ALA A 2 11.91 14.99 17.29
C ALA A 2 12.31 14.33 18.61
N GLY A 3 11.94 14.94 19.73
CA GLY A 3 12.40 14.58 21.06
C GLY A 3 12.18 13.10 21.38
N THR A 4 13.24 12.43 21.80
CA THR A 4 13.17 11.05 22.26
C THR A 4 13.55 11.05 23.73
N ASN A 5 12.58 10.78 24.60
CA ASN A 5 12.87 9.99 25.79
C ASN A 5 13.65 8.75 25.33
N ALA A 6 14.61 8.26 26.11
CA ALA A 6 15.53 7.15 25.75
C ALA A 6 14.83 5.78 25.59
N GLU A 7 13.56 5.78 25.22
CA GLU A 7 12.73 4.61 25.03
C GLU A 7 13.10 3.87 23.76
N THR A 8 12.99 2.56 23.84
CA THR A 8 13.08 1.72 22.66
C THR A 8 11.95 2.06 21.69
N LEU A 9 12.29 2.25 20.42
CA LEU A 9 11.32 2.35 19.35
C LEU A 9 11.10 0.99 18.68
N TYR A 10 9.84 0.63 18.54
CA TYR A 10 9.37 -0.54 17.79
C TYR A 10 8.58 -0.08 16.57
N SER A 11 8.54 -0.92 15.53
CA SER A 11 7.81 -0.63 14.29
C SER A 11 6.67 -1.61 14.10
N VAL A 12 5.47 -1.09 13.81
CA VAL A 12 4.32 -1.85 13.33
C VAL A 12 4.12 -1.58 11.85
N ARG A 13 3.74 -2.60 11.08
CA ARG A 13 3.53 -2.46 9.64
C ARG A 13 2.10 -2.01 9.36
N THR A 14 1.93 -0.77 8.89
CA THR A 14 0.64 -0.23 8.44
C THR A 14 0.70 0.07 6.95
N SER A 15 0.56 -0.96 6.12
CA SER A 15 0.73 -0.85 4.66
C SER A 15 -0.44 -0.16 3.96
N TYR A 16 -1.66 -0.43 4.41
CA TYR A 16 -2.93 0.12 3.94
C TYR A 16 -3.99 -0.22 5.02
N PRO A 17 -5.17 0.43 5.02
CA PRO A 17 -6.25 0.12 5.95
C PRO A 17 -6.71 -1.33 5.82
N ASP A 18 -7.01 -1.99 6.93
CA ASP A 18 -7.58 -3.34 6.90
C ASP A 18 -9.03 -3.28 6.42
N VAL A 19 -9.45 -4.24 5.58
CA VAL A 19 -10.81 -4.29 5.04
C VAL A 19 -11.52 -5.51 5.61
N LEU A 20 -12.39 -5.27 6.58
CA LEU A 20 -13.21 -6.29 7.23
C LEU A 20 -14.38 -6.69 6.32
N GLN A 21 -14.87 -7.92 6.45
CA GLN A 21 -15.98 -8.43 5.66
C GLN A 21 -17.23 -8.65 6.54
N ILE A 22 -18.38 -8.15 6.11
CA ILE A 22 -19.65 -8.40 6.82
C ILE A 22 -20.02 -9.89 6.82
N GLY A 23 -20.69 -10.32 7.89
CA GLY A 23 -21.26 -11.67 7.98
C GLY A 23 -20.22 -12.80 7.97
N ARG A 24 -18.93 -12.49 8.19
CA ARG A 24 -17.84 -13.46 8.28
C ARG A 24 -16.89 -13.10 9.41
N ASP A 25 -16.37 -14.13 10.09
CA ASP A 25 -15.28 -13.96 11.04
C ASP A 25 -14.05 -13.37 10.35
N CYS A 26 -13.51 -12.29 10.90
CA CYS A 26 -12.35 -11.59 10.36
C CYS A 26 -11.20 -11.64 11.37
N THR A 27 -10.07 -12.25 10.98
CA THR A 27 -8.86 -12.28 11.80
C THR A 27 -7.99 -11.08 11.48
N ILE A 28 -7.77 -10.24 12.49
CA ILE A 28 -6.86 -9.09 12.45
C ILE A 28 -5.58 -9.41 13.22
N SER A 29 -4.46 -8.82 12.79
CA SER A 29 -3.16 -9.06 13.41
C SER A 29 -2.27 -7.83 13.38
N LEU A 30 -1.38 -7.72 14.37
CA LEU A 30 -0.43 -6.62 14.49
C LEU A 30 1.00 -7.16 14.71
N PRO A 31 1.77 -7.39 13.64
CA PRO A 31 3.17 -7.76 13.77
C PRO A 31 4.00 -6.55 14.21
N VAL A 32 4.74 -6.72 15.30
CA VAL A 32 5.73 -5.75 15.79
C VAL A 32 7.11 -6.20 15.38
N SER A 33 7.95 -5.28 14.94
CA SER A 33 9.32 -5.58 14.52
C SER A 33 10.31 -4.58 15.09
N ARG A 34 11.55 -5.06 15.27
CA ARG A 34 12.71 -4.24 15.60
C ARG A 34 13.96 -4.87 14.98
N SER A 35 14.83 -4.04 14.42
CA SER A 35 16.10 -4.47 13.85
C SER A 35 15.98 -5.61 12.81
N GLY A 36 14.90 -5.61 12.02
CA GLY A 36 14.66 -6.61 10.98
C GLY A 36 13.99 -7.91 11.43
N SER A 37 13.66 -8.05 12.71
CA SER A 37 13.04 -9.26 13.26
C SER A 37 11.70 -8.96 13.93
N THR A 38 10.79 -9.94 13.89
CA THR A 38 9.53 -9.90 14.67
C THR A 38 9.84 -9.92 16.16
N VAL A 39 9.13 -9.08 16.91
CA VAL A 39 9.22 -8.96 18.36
C VAL A 39 7.90 -9.42 18.96
N ALA A 40 7.94 -10.50 19.74
CA ALA A 40 6.77 -10.99 20.44
C ALA A 40 6.41 -10.07 21.62
N PRO A 41 5.19 -9.50 21.68
CA PRO A 41 4.69 -8.88 22.90
C PRO A 41 4.47 -9.96 23.98
N SER A 42 4.48 -9.56 25.25
CA SER A 42 4.14 -10.44 26.38
C SER A 42 2.65 -10.43 26.74
N ALA A 43 1.94 -9.38 26.33
CA ALA A 43 0.49 -9.23 26.46
C ALA A 43 -0.04 -8.34 25.33
N ALA A 44 -1.30 -8.58 24.92
CA ALA A 44 -1.97 -7.80 23.90
C ALA A 44 -3.46 -7.64 24.23
N THR A 45 -3.98 -6.43 24.03
CA THR A 45 -5.43 -6.16 23.99
C THR A 45 -5.78 -5.41 22.70
N VAL A 46 -7.03 -5.53 22.28
CA VAL A 46 -7.56 -4.87 21.10
C VAL A 46 -8.96 -4.33 21.38
N ALA A 47 -9.27 -3.17 20.79
CA ALA A 47 -10.62 -2.64 20.66
C ALA A 47 -10.85 -2.25 19.19
N VAL A 48 -12.09 -2.38 18.73
CA VAL A 48 -12.49 -2.01 17.36
C VAL A 48 -13.63 -1.03 17.45
N TYR A 49 -13.46 0.12 16.80
CA TYR A 49 -14.43 1.20 16.77
C TYR A 49 -15.01 1.35 15.37
N GLY A 50 -16.31 1.59 15.31
CA GLY A 50 -17.02 1.95 14.08
C GLY A 50 -16.84 3.44 13.73
N PRO A 51 -17.42 3.89 12.60
CA PRO A 51 -17.23 5.25 12.08
C PRO A 51 -17.76 6.37 12.98
N SER A 52 -18.68 6.06 13.91
CA SER A 52 -19.17 7.01 14.91
C SER A 52 -18.22 7.18 16.10
N GLY A 53 -17.17 6.35 16.20
CA GLY A 53 -16.30 6.23 17.37
C GLY A 53 -16.85 5.32 18.46
N ALA A 54 -18.00 4.68 18.26
CA ALA A 54 -18.53 3.68 19.19
C ALA A 54 -17.78 2.34 19.07
N ALA A 55 -17.58 1.67 20.21
CA ALA A 55 -16.90 0.37 20.23
C ALA A 55 -17.83 -0.74 19.69
N VAL A 56 -17.43 -1.34 18.57
CA VAL A 56 -18.02 -2.57 18.03
C VAL A 56 -17.44 -3.80 18.73
N VAL A 57 -16.13 -3.74 19.03
CA VAL A 57 -15.45 -4.67 19.94
C VAL A 57 -14.90 -3.86 21.10
N ALA A 58 -15.48 -4.04 22.30
CA ALA A 58 -14.92 -3.47 23.51
C ALA A 58 -13.51 -4.04 23.78
N THR A 59 -12.69 -3.29 24.52
CA THR A 59 -11.32 -3.71 24.83
C THR A 59 -11.29 -5.12 25.40
N THR A 60 -10.62 -6.01 24.68
CA THR A 60 -10.54 -7.44 25.02
C THR A 60 -9.12 -7.96 24.82
N SER A 61 -8.78 -9.07 25.46
CA SER A 61 -7.48 -9.73 25.28
C SER A 61 -7.36 -10.30 23.87
N ALA A 62 -6.22 -10.03 23.23
CA ALA A 62 -5.81 -10.68 21.98
C ALA A 62 -4.83 -11.82 22.25
N SER A 63 -4.83 -12.83 21.39
CA SER A 63 -3.88 -13.94 21.49
C SER A 63 -2.55 -13.59 20.82
N ILE A 64 -1.45 -14.21 21.25
CA ILE A 64 -0.15 -14.06 20.62
C ILE A 64 0.19 -15.40 19.96
N VAL A 65 0.16 -15.44 18.63
CA VAL A 65 0.40 -16.64 17.81
C VAL A 65 1.67 -16.38 16.99
N ASP A 66 2.66 -17.27 17.10
CA ASP A 66 3.97 -17.13 16.43
C ASP A 66 4.64 -15.75 16.65
N GLY A 67 4.44 -15.18 17.85
CA GLY A 67 4.98 -13.86 18.22
C GLY A 67 4.20 -12.67 17.65
N VAL A 68 3.02 -12.87 17.07
CA VAL A 68 2.16 -11.83 16.50
C VAL A 68 0.85 -11.73 17.28
N ALA A 69 0.51 -10.50 17.71
CA ALA A 69 -0.79 -10.23 18.33
C ALA A 69 -1.90 -10.43 17.30
N THR A 70 -2.89 -11.27 17.62
CA THR A 70 -3.93 -11.75 16.71
C THR A 70 -5.27 -11.80 17.42
N PHE A 71 -6.34 -11.37 16.74
CA PHE A 71 -7.70 -11.41 17.25
C PHE A 71 -8.70 -11.71 16.13
N THR A 72 -9.71 -12.53 16.41
CA THR A 72 -10.80 -12.81 15.47
C THR A 72 -12.03 -12.04 15.89
N ILE A 73 -12.46 -11.11 15.04
CA ILE A 73 -13.73 -10.40 15.17
C ILE A 73 -14.81 -11.35 14.66
N ALA A 74 -15.79 -11.66 15.52
CA ALA A 74 -16.90 -12.54 15.16
C ALA A 74 -17.81 -11.89 14.12
N ALA A 75 -18.31 -12.70 13.17
CA ALA A 75 -19.25 -12.30 12.13
C ALA A 75 -20.47 -11.55 12.68
N ALA A 76 -20.95 -11.94 13.85
CA ALA A 76 -22.11 -11.36 14.51
C ALA A 76 -21.93 -9.89 14.92
N LEU A 77 -20.68 -9.40 15.00
CA LEU A 77 -20.37 -7.99 15.27
C LEU A 77 -20.22 -7.16 14.00
N LEU A 78 -20.12 -7.81 12.83
CA LEU A 78 -19.90 -7.20 11.52
C LEU A 78 -21.18 -7.27 10.69
N THR A 79 -22.23 -6.62 11.18
CA THR A 79 -23.60 -6.76 10.64
C THR A 79 -23.87 -5.94 9.38
N GLY A 80 -23.14 -4.84 9.17
CA GLY A 80 -23.47 -3.85 8.14
C GLY A 80 -24.50 -2.81 8.60
N GLU A 81 -24.85 -2.78 9.90
CA GLU A 81 -25.89 -1.92 10.46
C GLU A 81 -25.40 -1.20 11.73
N GLY A 82 -26.07 -0.10 12.11
CA GLY A 82 -25.73 0.67 13.31
C GLY A 82 -24.30 1.21 13.25
N ASP A 83 -23.53 1.05 14.32
CA ASP A 83 -22.10 1.41 14.31
C ASP A 83 -21.23 0.39 13.54
N ALA A 84 -21.80 -0.75 13.15
CA ALA A 84 -21.17 -1.70 12.26
C ALA A 84 -21.53 -1.45 10.79
N THR A 85 -21.62 -0.19 10.37
CA THR A 85 -22.01 0.20 8.99
C THR A 85 -20.84 0.05 8.00
N LEU A 86 -21.18 -0.25 6.74
CA LEU A 86 -20.25 -0.34 5.62
C LEU A 86 -19.55 1.01 5.37
N GLY A 87 -18.26 0.96 5.03
CA GLY A 87 -17.46 2.14 4.68
C GLY A 87 -16.18 2.31 5.51
N GLU A 88 -15.54 3.47 5.33
CA GLU A 88 -14.34 3.89 6.08
C GLU A 88 -14.68 4.40 7.49
N GLY A 89 -13.66 4.87 8.21
CA GLY A 89 -13.80 5.44 9.54
C GLY A 89 -13.72 4.41 10.67
N TRP A 90 -13.48 3.14 10.34
CA TRP A 90 -13.21 2.13 11.35
C TRP A 90 -11.80 2.27 11.90
N GLN A 91 -11.63 1.93 13.17
CA GLN A 91 -10.35 2.02 13.86
C GLN A 91 -10.10 0.78 14.70
N GLU A 92 -8.93 0.18 14.52
CA GLU A 92 -8.38 -0.83 15.40
C GLU A 92 -7.40 -0.17 16.36
N VAL A 93 -7.63 -0.36 17.66
CA VAL A 93 -6.75 0.16 18.71
C VAL A 93 -6.14 -1.02 19.44
N TRP A 94 -4.84 -1.19 19.25
CA TRP A 94 -4.07 -2.27 19.83
C TRP A 94 -3.22 -1.74 20.98
N THR A 95 -3.28 -2.39 22.14
CA THR A 95 -2.40 -2.08 23.28
C THR A 95 -1.53 -3.29 23.59
N LEU A 96 -0.22 -3.14 23.45
CA LEU A 96 0.76 -4.23 23.53
C LEU A 96 1.76 -3.96 24.66
N THR A 97 2.05 -4.99 25.46
CA THR A 97 3.18 -4.98 26.40
C THR A 97 4.40 -5.55 25.69
N LEU A 98 5.41 -4.71 25.43
CA LEU A 98 6.61 -5.12 24.69
C LEU A 98 7.71 -5.64 25.62
N PRO A 99 8.76 -6.32 25.10
CA PRO A 99 9.79 -6.95 25.94
C PRO A 99 10.58 -6.02 26.84
N ASP A 100 10.58 -4.71 26.57
CA ASP A 100 11.15 -3.69 27.45
C ASP A 100 10.23 -3.34 28.65
N GLY A 101 9.12 -4.07 28.81
CA GLY A 101 8.13 -3.87 29.87
C GLY A 101 7.20 -2.69 29.62
N THR A 102 7.39 -1.94 28.54
CA THR A 102 6.60 -0.74 28.26
C THR A 102 5.36 -1.09 27.45
N VAL A 103 4.22 -0.61 27.93
CA VAL A 103 2.92 -0.72 27.25
C VAL A 103 2.82 0.35 26.18
N ARG A 104 2.47 -0.03 24.96
CA ARG A 104 2.32 0.89 23.83
C ARG A 104 0.99 0.68 23.13
N THR A 105 0.39 1.77 22.69
CA THR A 105 -0.86 1.77 21.94
C THR A 105 -0.58 2.12 20.48
N TYR A 106 -1.21 1.37 19.58
CA TYR A 106 -1.12 1.55 18.14
C TYR A 106 -2.51 1.60 17.54
N ASP A 107 -2.72 2.60 16.69
CA ASP A 107 -3.98 2.79 15.99
C ASP A 107 -3.80 2.41 14.52
N ARG A 108 -4.76 1.66 13.98
CA ARG A 108 -4.83 1.34 12.54
C ARG A 108 -6.20 1.69 12.00
N GLU A 109 -6.20 2.34 10.86
CA GLU A 109 -7.41 2.58 10.08
C GLU A 109 -7.91 1.26 9.48
N ALA A 110 -9.22 1.11 9.44
CA ALA A 110 -9.90 0.00 8.79
C ALA A 110 -11.13 0.50 8.02
N ALA A 111 -11.74 -0.41 7.27
CA ALA A 111 -13.03 -0.23 6.63
C ALA A 111 -13.84 -1.52 6.71
N LEU A 112 -15.17 -1.42 6.68
CA LEU A 112 -16.06 -2.57 6.56
C LEU A 112 -16.66 -2.66 5.16
N ALA A 113 -16.54 -3.82 4.54
CA ALA A 113 -16.97 -4.08 3.18
C ALA A 113 -17.88 -5.31 3.09
N ARG A 114 -18.68 -5.38 2.02
CA ARG A 114 -19.37 -6.64 1.68
C ARG A 114 -18.42 -7.72 1.22
N ARG A 115 -17.43 -7.32 0.41
CA ARG A 115 -16.40 -8.19 -0.17
C ARG A 115 -15.12 -7.37 -0.27
N PRO A 116 -14.08 -7.67 0.51
CA PRO A 116 -12.78 -7.01 0.36
C PRO A 116 -12.16 -7.39 -0.99
N ILE A 117 -11.38 -6.47 -1.58
CA ILE A 117 -10.55 -6.81 -2.73
C ILE A 117 -9.39 -7.70 -2.30
N ALA A 118 -9.10 -8.69 -3.12
CA ALA A 118 -7.98 -9.62 -2.92
C ALA A 118 -6.90 -9.39 -4.00
N PRO A 119 -5.65 -9.80 -3.72
CA PRO A 119 -4.62 -9.95 -4.75
C PRO A 119 -5.17 -10.67 -5.99
N ALA A 120 -4.87 -10.15 -7.17
CA ALA A 120 -5.41 -10.65 -8.44
C ALA A 120 -4.41 -11.56 -9.19
N LEU A 121 -3.36 -12.01 -8.51
CA LEU A 121 -2.21 -12.68 -9.08
C LEU A 121 -1.70 -13.77 -8.14
N GLU A 122 -1.37 -14.92 -8.70
CA GLU A 122 -0.71 -16.03 -8.02
C GLU A 122 0.71 -16.23 -8.57
N VAL A 123 1.52 -17.07 -7.90
CA VAL A 123 2.90 -17.34 -8.33
C VAL A 123 2.94 -17.97 -9.72
N ASP A 124 1.99 -18.88 -10.01
CA ASP A 124 1.94 -19.61 -11.28
C ASP A 124 1.72 -18.67 -12.48
N ASP A 125 0.96 -17.57 -12.31
CA ASP A 125 0.78 -16.56 -13.36
C ASP A 125 2.11 -15.91 -13.80
N LEU A 126 3.06 -15.73 -12.86
CA LEU A 126 4.39 -15.21 -13.17
C LEU A 126 5.23 -16.26 -13.90
N VAL A 127 5.13 -17.52 -13.48
CA VAL A 127 5.87 -18.64 -14.07
C VAL A 127 5.37 -18.93 -15.49
N ASP A 128 4.07 -18.82 -15.74
CA ASP A 128 3.50 -19.01 -17.07
C ASP A 128 4.00 -17.96 -18.08
N GLN A 129 4.20 -16.71 -17.64
CA GLN A 129 4.77 -15.66 -18.49
C GLN A 129 6.28 -15.82 -18.67
N TYR A 130 7.00 -16.22 -17.62
CA TYR A 130 8.44 -16.45 -17.65
C TYR A 130 8.80 -17.78 -17.00
N SER A 131 8.76 -18.86 -17.78
CA SER A 131 9.02 -20.22 -17.30
C SER A 131 10.35 -20.38 -16.56
N GLN A 132 11.36 -19.60 -16.96
CA GLN A 132 12.68 -19.58 -16.35
C GLN A 132 12.74 -18.94 -14.95
N ILE A 133 11.68 -18.25 -14.48
CA ILE A 133 11.63 -17.60 -13.16
C ILE A 133 11.99 -18.59 -12.05
N THR A 134 11.49 -19.82 -12.14
CA THR A 134 11.77 -20.88 -11.15
C THR A 134 13.27 -21.17 -11.00
N ALA A 135 14.01 -21.13 -12.11
CA ALA A 135 15.46 -21.34 -12.13
C ALA A 135 16.26 -20.10 -11.72
N ILE A 136 15.81 -18.89 -12.09
CA ILE A 136 16.59 -17.66 -11.89
C ILE A 136 16.31 -16.95 -10.55
N LYS A 137 15.15 -17.20 -9.91
CA LYS A 137 14.72 -16.50 -8.68
C LYS A 137 15.69 -16.63 -7.51
N GLY A 138 16.47 -17.71 -7.45
CA GLY A 138 17.38 -17.96 -6.33
C GLY A 138 16.63 -17.97 -4.99
N THR A 139 17.08 -17.14 -4.05
CA THR A 139 16.49 -16.99 -2.71
C THR A 139 15.31 -16.02 -2.66
N ILE A 140 14.94 -15.38 -3.77
CA ILE A 140 13.80 -14.46 -3.82
C ILE A 140 12.51 -15.27 -3.64
N ASP A 141 11.70 -14.85 -2.67
CA ASP A 141 10.36 -15.37 -2.46
C ASP A 141 9.34 -14.58 -3.29
N LEU A 142 8.78 -15.24 -4.30
CA LEU A 142 7.84 -14.63 -5.23
C LEU A 142 6.54 -14.23 -4.53
N GLN A 143 6.06 -15.00 -3.55
CA GLN A 143 4.83 -14.66 -2.83
C GLN A 143 5.00 -13.35 -2.07
N THR A 144 6.12 -13.20 -1.35
CA THR A 144 6.45 -11.93 -0.67
C THR A 144 6.52 -10.75 -1.66
N VAL A 145 7.06 -10.94 -2.86
CA VAL A 145 7.07 -9.90 -3.91
C VAL A 145 5.66 -9.55 -4.38
N ILE A 146 4.80 -10.56 -4.62
CA ILE A 146 3.40 -10.39 -5.04
C ILE A 146 2.63 -9.60 -3.98
N ASP A 147 2.72 -9.99 -2.71
CA ASP A 147 1.99 -9.36 -1.60
C ASP A 147 2.46 -7.91 -1.37
N ALA A 148 3.77 -7.68 -1.38
CA ALA A 148 4.34 -6.35 -1.25
C ALA A 148 3.95 -5.43 -2.42
N THR A 149 3.80 -6.01 -3.61
CA THR A 149 3.35 -5.30 -4.81
C THR A 149 1.88 -4.94 -4.74
N TRP A 150 1.03 -5.86 -4.30
CA TRP A 150 -0.40 -5.61 -4.10
C TRP A 150 -0.63 -4.41 -3.18
N GLY A 151 0.09 -4.35 -2.05
CA GLY A 151 -0.01 -3.21 -1.14
C GLY A 151 0.38 -1.87 -1.75
N VAL A 152 1.23 -1.84 -2.78
CA VAL A 152 1.60 -0.61 -3.51
C VAL A 152 0.46 -0.17 -4.42
N ILE A 153 -0.16 -1.12 -5.11
CA ILE A 153 -1.33 -0.88 -5.97
C ILE A 153 -2.49 -0.35 -5.13
N VAL A 154 -2.80 -1.00 -4.02
CA VAL A 154 -3.86 -0.59 -3.10
C VAL A 154 -3.59 0.81 -2.53
N ARG A 155 -2.36 1.11 -2.09
CA ARG A 155 -2.01 2.47 -1.65
C ARG A 155 -2.16 3.51 -2.74
N ARG A 156 -1.75 3.20 -3.98
CA ARG A 156 -1.89 4.13 -5.11
C ARG A 156 -3.36 4.39 -5.43
N TRP A 157 -4.19 3.35 -5.34
CA TRP A 157 -5.65 3.45 -5.49
C TRP A 157 -6.25 4.41 -4.46
N ILE A 158 -5.96 4.19 -3.16
CA ILE A 158 -6.44 5.05 -2.07
C ILE A 158 -5.94 6.48 -2.22
N LYS A 159 -4.66 6.67 -2.54
CA LYS A 159 -4.09 8.01 -2.80
C LYS A 159 -4.74 8.74 -3.98
N SER A 160 -5.37 8.01 -4.89
CA SER A 160 -6.12 8.60 -6.02
C SER A 160 -7.55 8.99 -5.62
N GLY A 161 -7.90 8.88 -4.33
CA GLY A 161 -9.23 9.20 -3.79
C GLY A 161 -10.24 8.08 -3.93
N ASN A 162 -9.81 6.87 -4.35
CA ASN A 162 -10.72 5.77 -4.58
C ASN A 162 -10.82 4.85 -3.36
N LEU A 163 -12.00 4.26 -3.20
CA LEU A 163 -12.37 3.43 -2.08
C LEU A 163 -12.20 1.95 -2.44
N THR A 164 -11.43 1.21 -1.65
CA THR A 164 -11.09 -0.20 -1.95
C THR A 164 -12.27 -1.15 -1.76
N TYR A 165 -13.20 -0.82 -0.86
CA TYR A 165 -14.35 -1.65 -0.51
C TYR A 165 -15.52 -1.57 -1.51
N LEU A 166 -15.47 -0.62 -2.45
CA LEU A 166 -16.49 -0.46 -3.50
C LEU A 166 -16.15 -1.23 -4.78
N VAL A 167 -14.91 -1.68 -4.94
CA VAL A 167 -14.42 -2.31 -6.17
C VAL A 167 -15.01 -3.72 -6.34
N LYS A 168 -15.70 -3.97 -7.46
CA LYS A 168 -16.28 -5.29 -7.77
C LYS A 168 -15.51 -6.11 -8.79
N SER A 169 -14.58 -5.48 -9.50
CA SER A 169 -13.85 -6.10 -10.62
C SER A 169 -12.34 -6.18 -10.33
N PRO A 170 -11.89 -6.97 -9.33
CA PRO A 170 -10.47 -7.04 -8.96
C PRO A 170 -9.58 -7.57 -10.09
N TYR A 171 -10.14 -8.37 -11.00
CA TYR A 171 -9.42 -8.92 -12.17
C TYR A 171 -8.83 -7.84 -13.08
N ILE A 172 -9.40 -6.63 -13.09
CA ILE A 172 -8.91 -5.49 -13.89
C ILE A 172 -7.54 -5.02 -13.39
N LEU A 173 -7.22 -5.28 -12.12
CA LEU A 173 -5.92 -4.97 -11.55
C LEU A 173 -4.89 -6.08 -11.80
N GLY A 174 -5.29 -7.23 -12.37
CA GLY A 174 -4.41 -8.38 -12.59
C GLY A 174 -3.20 -8.07 -13.46
N ASP A 175 -3.40 -7.40 -14.60
CA ASP A 175 -2.30 -7.00 -15.49
C ASP A 175 -1.38 -5.99 -14.79
N CYS A 176 -1.94 -5.00 -14.08
CA CYS A 176 -1.15 -4.05 -13.30
C CYS A 176 -0.32 -4.74 -12.22
N HIS A 177 -0.91 -5.71 -11.53
CA HIS A 177 -0.26 -6.47 -10.46
C HIS A 177 0.90 -7.30 -11.00
N ARG A 178 0.67 -8.01 -12.11
CA ARG A 178 1.68 -8.81 -12.79
C ARG A 178 2.88 -7.97 -13.23
N GLU A 179 2.62 -6.90 -13.97
CA GLU A 179 3.68 -6.04 -14.51
C GLU A 179 4.50 -5.38 -13.41
N LEU A 180 3.87 -4.88 -12.33
CA LEU A 180 4.62 -4.30 -11.22
C LEU A 180 5.39 -5.35 -10.41
N ALA A 181 4.85 -6.57 -10.27
CA ALA A 181 5.53 -7.66 -9.58
C ALA A 181 6.79 -8.10 -10.35
N LEU A 182 6.68 -8.26 -11.67
CA LEU A 182 7.82 -8.56 -12.54
C LEU A 182 8.86 -7.44 -12.54
N ALA A 183 8.43 -6.18 -12.59
CA ALA A 183 9.33 -5.03 -12.52
C ALA A 183 10.17 -5.04 -11.22
N ARG A 184 9.55 -5.38 -10.09
CA ARG A 184 10.23 -5.50 -8.79
C ARG A 184 11.16 -6.70 -8.74
N PHE A 185 10.69 -7.87 -9.18
CA PHE A 185 11.48 -9.09 -9.25
C PHE A 185 12.76 -8.92 -10.08
N PHE A 186 12.66 -8.40 -11.30
CA PHE A 186 13.83 -8.20 -12.15
C PHE A 186 14.77 -7.10 -11.62
N ARG A 187 14.25 -6.08 -10.94
CA ARG A 187 15.09 -5.07 -10.28
C ARG A 187 15.90 -5.66 -9.14
N GLU A 188 15.32 -6.60 -8.38
CA GLU A 188 16.04 -7.33 -7.34
C GLU A 188 17.10 -8.26 -7.93
N LEU A 189 16.79 -8.99 -9.00
CA LEU A 189 17.78 -9.78 -9.74
C LEU A 189 18.93 -8.94 -10.28
N TYR A 190 18.66 -7.73 -10.78
CA TYR A 190 19.70 -6.79 -11.19
C TYR A 190 20.61 -6.42 -10.01
N GLN A 191 20.06 -6.12 -8.83
CA GLN A 191 20.87 -5.81 -7.64
C GLN A 191 21.76 -6.98 -7.21
N LEU A 192 21.29 -8.22 -7.37
CA LEU A 192 22.03 -9.42 -6.99
C LEU A 192 23.07 -9.86 -8.02
N ARG A 193 22.79 -9.67 -9.31
CA ARG A 193 23.58 -10.24 -10.42
C ARG A 193 24.26 -9.21 -11.32
N ASN A 194 23.96 -7.92 -11.12
CA ASN A 194 24.49 -6.79 -11.87
C ASN A 194 24.44 -6.98 -13.41
N SER A 195 23.29 -7.44 -13.93
CA SER A 195 23.09 -7.70 -15.36
C SER A 195 22.12 -6.69 -15.97
N ASP A 196 22.59 -5.92 -16.96
CA ASP A 196 21.81 -4.90 -17.64
C ASP A 196 20.52 -5.44 -18.28
N ASN A 197 20.51 -6.72 -18.68
CA ASN A 197 19.32 -7.38 -19.20
C ASN A 197 18.17 -7.37 -18.17
N TYR A 198 18.46 -7.63 -16.89
CA TYR A 198 17.44 -7.58 -15.83
C TYR A 198 17.00 -6.16 -15.55
N LEU A 199 17.89 -5.17 -15.64
CA LEU A 199 17.52 -3.76 -15.50
C LEU A 199 16.60 -3.31 -16.66
N GLN A 200 16.88 -3.76 -17.88
CA GLN A 200 16.05 -3.50 -19.04
C GLN A 200 14.66 -4.13 -18.87
N LEU A 201 14.58 -5.41 -18.48
CA LEU A 201 13.30 -6.08 -18.20
C LEU A 201 12.52 -5.36 -17.09
N ALA A 202 13.18 -5.02 -15.98
CA ALA A 202 12.55 -4.27 -14.89
C ALA A 202 11.98 -2.92 -15.36
N THR A 203 12.69 -2.22 -16.25
CA THR A 203 12.25 -0.94 -16.81
C THR A 203 11.09 -1.11 -17.78
N THR A 204 11.11 -2.15 -18.62
CA THR A 204 10.03 -2.47 -19.54
C THR A 204 8.74 -2.77 -18.79
N HIS A 205 8.77 -3.68 -17.82
CA HIS A 205 7.59 -4.02 -17.00
C HIS A 205 7.10 -2.83 -16.17
N GLN A 206 8.00 -1.97 -15.68
CA GLN A 206 7.59 -0.74 -14.99
C GLN A 206 6.81 0.20 -15.93
N ARG A 207 7.19 0.31 -17.21
CA ARG A 207 6.47 1.14 -18.19
C ARG A 207 5.12 0.54 -18.56
N GLU A 208 5.07 -0.78 -18.76
CA GLU A 208 3.81 -1.47 -19.02
C GLU A 208 2.85 -1.35 -17.84
N TYR A 209 3.35 -1.44 -16.60
CA TYR A 209 2.55 -1.16 -15.42
C TYR A 209 1.93 0.26 -15.46
N GLU A 210 2.71 1.30 -15.76
CA GLU A 210 2.17 2.67 -15.83
C GLU A 210 1.14 2.82 -16.95
N ARG A 211 1.35 2.17 -18.10
CA ARG A 211 0.40 2.14 -19.20
C ARG A 211 -0.91 1.47 -18.78
N GLN A 212 -0.83 0.25 -18.24
CA GLN A 212 -1.99 -0.52 -17.78
C GLN A 212 -2.72 0.24 -16.67
N TRP A 213 -2.00 0.88 -15.75
CA TRP A 213 -2.61 1.70 -14.70
C TRP A 213 -3.46 2.84 -15.26
N GLY A 214 -3.00 3.48 -16.33
CA GLY A 214 -3.77 4.53 -17.02
C GLY A 214 -5.03 4.01 -17.75
N GLU A 215 -5.09 2.71 -18.03
CA GLU A 215 -6.19 2.03 -18.70
C GLU A 215 -7.17 1.36 -17.71
N VAL A 216 -6.85 1.34 -16.41
CA VAL A 216 -7.73 0.77 -15.37
C VAL A 216 -9.07 1.51 -15.36
N ASN A 217 -10.15 0.76 -15.50
CA ASN A 217 -11.52 1.25 -15.50
C ASN A 217 -12.36 0.30 -14.64
N VAL A 218 -12.66 0.67 -13.41
CA VAL A 218 -13.32 -0.21 -12.42
C VAL A 218 -14.80 0.09 -12.34
N THR A 219 -15.60 -0.94 -12.08
CA THR A 219 -17.00 -0.82 -11.70
C THR A 219 -17.15 -0.83 -10.18
N THR A 220 -17.98 0.08 -9.68
CA THR A 220 -18.19 0.34 -8.26
C THR A 220 -19.64 0.07 -7.85
N ASP A 221 -19.83 -0.13 -6.54
CA ASP A 221 -21.09 -0.41 -5.85
C ASP A 221 -21.32 0.70 -4.81
N TYR A 222 -21.86 1.85 -5.23
CA TYR A 222 -22.01 3.02 -4.36
C TYR A 222 -23.19 2.90 -3.40
N ASP A 223 -24.24 2.20 -3.80
CA ASP A 223 -25.41 1.99 -2.94
C ASP A 223 -25.22 0.87 -1.91
N HIS A 224 -24.09 0.16 -1.99
CA HIS A 224 -23.74 -0.93 -1.12
C HIS A 224 -24.77 -2.06 -1.13
N ASP A 225 -25.44 -2.33 -2.24
CA ASP A 225 -26.36 -3.46 -2.39
C ASP A 225 -25.63 -4.77 -2.75
N GLY A 226 -24.34 -4.67 -3.08
CA GLY A 226 -23.50 -5.81 -3.46
C GLY A 226 -23.47 -6.11 -4.95
N ARG A 227 -24.13 -5.31 -5.79
CA ARG A 227 -24.17 -5.35 -7.25
C ARG A 227 -23.38 -4.17 -7.82
N VAL A 228 -23.34 -4.07 -9.13
CA VAL A 228 -22.75 -2.93 -9.83
C VAL A 228 -23.90 -1.99 -10.15
N ASP A 229 -23.84 -0.76 -9.64
CA ASP A 229 -24.93 0.21 -9.80
C ASP A 229 -25.17 0.56 -11.27
N ASP A 230 -24.08 0.77 -11.99
CA ASP A 230 -24.09 1.13 -13.40
C ASP A 230 -22.95 0.40 -14.12
N THR A 231 -23.33 -0.57 -14.95
CA THR A 231 -22.40 -1.38 -15.73
C THR A 231 -21.72 -0.61 -16.86
N GLU A 232 -22.29 0.52 -17.27
CA GLU A 232 -21.75 1.39 -18.30
C GLU A 232 -20.84 2.47 -17.71
N ARG A 233 -21.11 2.91 -16.48
CA ARG A 233 -20.25 3.83 -15.73
C ARG A 233 -19.02 3.11 -15.20
N ARG A 234 -17.88 3.40 -15.82
CA ARG A 234 -16.57 2.94 -15.35
C ARG A 234 -15.75 4.11 -14.87
N GLU A 235 -15.10 3.92 -13.74
CA GLU A 235 -14.30 4.95 -13.11
C GLU A 235 -12.82 4.66 -13.27
N ARG A 236 -12.10 5.70 -13.66
CA ARG A 236 -10.64 5.68 -13.78
C ARG A 236 -10.04 6.14 -12.47
N PRO A 237 -8.92 5.55 -12.02
CA PRO A 237 -8.15 6.16 -10.97
C PRO A 237 -7.77 7.58 -11.41
N ALA A 238 -8.05 8.56 -10.56
CA ALA A 238 -7.68 9.93 -10.83
C ALA A 238 -6.17 9.96 -11.11
N LEU A 239 -5.81 10.38 -12.33
CA LEU A 239 -4.43 10.62 -12.67
C LEU A 239 -3.99 11.82 -11.84
N LEU A 240 -3.24 11.56 -10.76
CA LEU A 240 -2.43 12.57 -10.10
C LEU A 240 -1.35 13.01 -11.10
N ILE A 241 -1.75 13.83 -12.08
CA ILE A 241 -0.82 14.63 -12.86
C ILE A 241 -0.26 15.62 -11.85
N GLN A 242 0.91 15.31 -11.27
CA GLN A 242 1.75 16.42 -10.81
C GLN A 242 2.08 17.20 -12.08
N PRO A 243 1.64 18.45 -12.26
CA PRO A 243 2.20 19.26 -13.30
C PRO A 243 3.68 19.34 -12.95
N ASN A 244 4.50 18.64 -13.72
CA ASN A 244 5.93 18.83 -13.68
C ASN A 244 6.13 20.24 -14.23
N VAL A 245 6.01 21.24 -13.36
CA VAL A 245 6.44 22.60 -13.62
C VAL A 245 7.96 22.49 -13.66
N MET A 246 8.46 22.09 -14.83
CA MET A 246 9.84 22.35 -15.20
C MET A 246 10.03 23.85 -14.94
N PRO A 247 10.97 24.26 -14.06
CA PRO A 247 11.31 25.67 -13.98
C PRO A 247 11.71 26.09 -15.38
N SER A 248 10.96 27.03 -15.96
CA SER A 248 11.29 27.62 -17.25
C SER A 248 12.76 28.05 -17.21
N PRO A 249 13.56 27.74 -18.24
CA PRO A 249 14.93 28.21 -18.28
C PRO A 249 14.92 29.73 -18.21
N VAL A 250 15.49 30.26 -17.13
CA VAL A 250 15.66 31.70 -16.92
C VAL A 250 16.42 32.24 -18.13
N PRO A 251 15.90 33.26 -18.85
CA PRO A 251 16.65 33.86 -19.94
C PRO A 251 17.90 34.51 -19.36
N ILE A 252 19.08 33.99 -19.74
CA ILE A 252 20.36 34.63 -19.46
C ILE A 252 20.34 35.96 -20.21
N SER A 253 20.07 37.06 -19.49
CA SER A 253 20.26 38.40 -20.05
C SER A 253 21.75 38.59 -20.27
N SER A 254 22.19 38.54 -21.52
CA SER A 254 23.54 38.96 -21.89
C SER A 254 23.68 40.45 -21.58
N SER A 255 24.43 40.77 -20.52
CA SER A 255 24.85 42.13 -20.26
C SER A 255 25.77 42.56 -21.41
N ARG A 256 25.28 43.52 -22.20
CA ARG A 256 26.06 44.23 -23.22
C ARG A 256 27.31 44.81 -22.55
N PHE A 257 28.48 44.25 -22.87
CA PHE A 257 29.76 44.91 -22.64
C PHE A 257 29.79 46.18 -23.51
N GLY A 258 29.54 47.32 -22.87
CA GLY A 258 29.69 48.64 -23.47
C GLY A 258 31.17 48.92 -23.69
N LEU A 259 31.59 48.92 -24.95
CA LEU A 259 32.92 49.36 -25.37
C LEU A 259 32.96 50.89 -25.26
N VAL A 260 33.55 51.41 -24.18
CA VAL A 260 33.78 52.85 -23.99
C VAL A 260 35.02 53.25 -24.80
N ARG A 261 34.81 54.15 -25.77
CA ARG A 261 35.86 54.85 -26.53
C ARG A 261 36.39 56.05 -25.74
N GLY A 262 37.71 56.20 -25.72
CA GLY A 262 38.45 57.43 -25.37
C GLY A 262 39.85 57.02 -24.86
N GLY A 263 40.99 57.56 -25.27
CA GLY A 263 41.36 58.69 -26.12
C GLY A 263 42.74 59.20 -25.64
N GLY A 264 43.68 59.48 -26.56
CA GLY A 264 44.94 60.23 -26.31
C GLY A 264 46.16 59.39 -25.89
N TRP A 265 47.11 59.04 -26.77
CA TRP A 265 48.27 59.79 -27.31
C TRP A 265 49.44 60.01 -26.32
N LYS A 266 50.65 59.49 -26.63
CA LYS A 266 51.79 60.26 -27.20
C LYS A 266 53.13 59.48 -27.21
N TRP A 267 53.80 59.60 -28.36
CA TRP A 267 55.21 59.36 -28.76
C TRP A 267 55.85 57.98 -28.53
#